data_AF-A0A9Q3CN39-F1
#
_entry.id   AF-A0A9Q3CN39-F1
#
_cell.length_a   1.000
_cell.length_b   1.000
_cell.length_c   1.000
_cell.angle_alpha   90.00
_cell.angle_beta   90.00
_cell.angle_gamma   90.00
#
_symmetry.space_group_name_H-M   'P 1'
#
loop_
_entity.id
_entity.type
_entity.pdbx_description
1 polymer ?
#
loop_
_entity_poly.entity_id
_entity_poly.type
_entity_poly.pdbx_seq_one_letter_code
_entity_poly.pdbx_strand_id
1 'polypeptide(L)'
;MKYLGEDVATSSLHSFQKDMDLPPFSFHSSPEGQWDEEEDPEGIQTVLKVVPPAYHKYLDLYSKVKAEKLPSHCTCDHHIKLEHLPPPVGVIYSLSNQESKTLWSYISENLEKGFIRPSSSSRVSG
;
A
#
# COMPACT_ATOMS: atom_id res chain seq x y z
N MET A 1 -62.20 -22.92 3.22
CA MET A 1 -61.99 -22.91 4.68
C MET A 1 -61.07 -21.74 4.98
N LYS A 2 -61.52 -20.79 5.79
CA LYS A 2 -60.77 -19.60 6.20
C LYS A 2 -59.94 -19.96 7.44
N TYR A 3 -58.66 -19.59 7.47
CA TYR A 3 -57.96 -19.35 8.73
C TYR A 3 -57.17 -18.06 8.60
N LEU A 4 -57.65 -17.07 9.36
CA LEU A 4 -56.92 -15.91 9.85
C LEU A 4 -55.82 -16.40 10.80
N GLY A 5 -54.71 -15.66 10.82
CA GLY A 5 -53.60 -15.85 11.75
C GLY A 5 -52.63 -14.69 11.58
N GLU A 6 -53.06 -13.53 12.05
CA GLU A 6 -52.17 -12.39 12.30
C GLU A 6 -51.30 -12.74 13.50
N ASP A 7 -49.98 -12.75 13.32
CA ASP A 7 -49.04 -12.65 14.42
C ASP A 7 -48.22 -11.38 14.26
N VAL A 8 -48.69 -10.35 14.98
CA VAL A 8 -47.97 -9.13 15.30
C VAL A 8 -46.93 -9.48 16.35
N ALA A 9 -45.66 -9.53 15.97
CA ALA A 9 -44.55 -9.51 16.91
C ALA A 9 -43.77 -8.21 16.75
N THR A 10 -44.00 -7.32 17.71
CA THR A 10 -43.24 -6.09 17.97
C THR A 10 -41.90 -6.39 18.63
N SER A 11 -40.81 -5.89 18.06
CA SER A 11 -39.64 -5.35 18.79
C SER A 11 -38.80 -4.60 17.75
N SER A 12 -38.73 -3.26 17.70
CA SER A 12 -38.33 -2.29 18.73
C SER A 12 -37.09 -2.73 19.48
N LEU A 13 -35.92 -2.35 18.95
CA LEU A 13 -34.83 -1.68 19.67
C LEU A 13 -33.68 -1.44 18.68
N HIS A 14 -33.69 -0.30 18.00
CA HIS A 14 -32.44 0.32 17.54
C HIS A 14 -32.58 1.84 17.51
N SER A 15 -32.85 2.41 18.69
CA SER A 15 -32.55 3.82 18.93
C SER A 15 -31.11 3.89 19.46
N PHE A 16 -30.16 4.09 18.56
CA PHE A 16 -28.81 4.49 18.94
C PHE A 16 -28.19 5.33 17.82
N GLN A 17 -28.71 6.54 17.60
CA GLN A 17 -27.91 7.58 16.94
C GLN A 17 -28.49 8.97 17.24
N LYS A 18 -27.84 9.61 18.21
CA LYS A 18 -27.92 11.00 18.72
C LYS A 18 -27.41 10.80 20.16
N ASP A 19 -26.15 11.06 20.46
CA ASP A 19 -25.49 12.35 20.31
C ASP A 19 -24.00 12.13 20.10
N MET A 20 -23.50 12.40 18.89
CA MET A 20 -22.09 12.66 18.65
C MET A 20 -22.00 14.17 18.41
N ASP A 21 -22.12 14.93 19.49
CA ASP A 21 -21.69 16.33 19.50
C ASP A 21 -20.19 16.32 19.20
N LEU A 22 -19.88 16.50 17.92
CA LEU A 22 -18.52 16.72 17.46
C LEU A 22 -18.01 17.99 18.17
N PRO A 23 -16.90 17.92 18.91
CA PRO A 23 -16.25 19.15 19.34
C PRO A 23 -15.88 19.98 18.10
N PRO A 24 -15.85 21.32 18.20
CA PRO A 24 -15.29 22.12 17.11
C PRO A 24 -13.91 21.55 16.83
N PHE A 25 -13.58 21.28 15.57
CA PHE A 25 -12.27 20.80 15.16
C PHE A 25 -11.20 21.72 15.75
N SER A 26 -10.73 21.39 16.94
CA SER A 26 -9.46 21.84 17.44
C SER A 26 -8.50 21.21 16.47
N PHE A 27 -7.95 22.06 15.61
CA PHE A 27 -6.75 21.76 14.85
C PHE A 27 -5.69 21.40 15.90
N HIS A 28 -5.70 20.14 16.34
CA HIS A 28 -4.50 19.48 16.77
C HIS A 28 -3.57 19.74 15.61
N SER A 29 -2.65 20.68 15.81
CA SER A 29 -1.46 20.82 14.99
C SER A 29 -0.88 19.42 14.94
N SER A 30 -1.18 18.70 13.86
CA SER A 30 -0.56 17.42 13.56
C SER A 30 0.92 17.68 13.75
N PRO A 31 1.62 16.94 14.63
CA PRO A 31 3.04 17.12 14.74
C PRO A 31 3.55 16.70 13.37
N GLU A 32 4.16 17.64 12.68
CA GLU A 32 4.78 17.40 11.39
C GLU A 32 5.67 16.15 11.53
N GLY A 33 5.44 15.16 10.67
CA GLY A 33 6.40 14.10 10.39
C GLY A 33 7.02 13.42 11.61
N GLN A 34 6.20 12.79 12.46
CA GLN A 34 6.71 11.72 13.30
C GLN A 34 6.91 10.49 12.41
N TRP A 35 8.06 10.46 11.72
CA TRP A 35 8.57 9.23 11.16
C TRP A 35 8.96 8.38 12.36
N ASP A 36 8.26 7.27 12.56
CA ASP A 36 8.71 6.25 13.51
C ASP A 36 10.10 5.80 13.05
N GLU A 37 11.12 6.34 13.70
CA GLU A 37 12.53 5.98 13.53
C GLU A 37 12.74 4.60 14.14
N GLU A 38 12.22 3.58 13.46
CA GLU A 38 12.69 2.22 13.63
C GLU A 38 14.05 2.14 12.90
N GLU A 39 15.06 2.77 13.50
CA GLU A 39 16.43 2.71 13.00
C GLU A 39 16.96 1.31 13.25
N ASP A 40 17.31 0.60 12.16
CA ASP A 40 18.16 -0.60 12.21
C ASP A 40 19.60 -0.15 12.49
N PRO A 41 20.11 -0.28 13.73
CA PRO A 41 21.42 0.23 14.09
C PRO A 41 22.56 -0.57 13.44
N GLU A 42 22.30 -1.81 13.01
CA GLU A 42 23.30 -2.66 12.36
C GLU A 42 23.51 -2.23 10.90
N GLY A 43 22.42 -1.84 10.22
CA GLY A 43 22.44 -1.31 8.86
C GLY A 43 23.29 -0.03 8.74
N ILE A 44 23.11 0.92 9.66
CA ILE A 44 23.75 2.26 9.57
C ILE A 44 25.27 2.18 9.71
N GLN A 45 25.80 1.30 10.57
CA GLN A 45 27.25 1.14 10.75
C GLN A 45 27.96 0.61 9.51
N THR A 46 27.28 -0.25 8.73
CA THR A 46 27.84 -0.74 7.46
C THR A 46 27.86 0.37 6.41
N VAL A 47 26.81 1.18 6.34
CA VAL A 47 26.68 2.30 5.39
C VAL A 47 27.75 3.36 5.66
N LEU A 48 28.00 3.72 6.92
CA LEU A 48 29.02 4.71 7.31
C LEU A 48 30.43 4.39 6.83
N LYS A 49 30.78 3.09 6.75
CA LYS A 49 32.11 2.64 6.29
C LYS A 49 32.26 2.74 4.77
N VAL A 50 31.16 2.69 4.03
CA VAL A 50 31.15 2.67 2.56
C VAL A 50 30.93 4.06 1.98
N VAL A 51 30.07 4.87 2.63
CA VAL A 51 29.69 6.19 2.15
C VAL A 51 30.78 7.22 2.49
N PRO A 52 31.29 7.99 1.50
CA PRO A 52 32.27 9.03 1.75
C PRO A 52 31.78 10.10 2.75
N PRO A 53 32.68 10.72 3.54
CA PRO A 53 32.30 11.69 4.58
C PRO A 53 31.44 12.86 4.09
N ALA A 54 31.63 13.29 2.84
CA ALA A 54 30.85 14.37 2.23
C ALA A 54 29.33 14.08 2.14
N TYR A 55 28.95 12.81 2.15
CA TYR A 55 27.56 12.34 2.01
C TYR A 55 26.98 11.80 3.32
N HIS A 56 27.70 11.89 4.46
CA HIS A 56 27.20 11.43 5.76
C HIS A 56 25.94 12.17 6.23
N LYS A 57 25.64 13.35 5.68
CA LYS A 57 24.36 14.05 5.90
C LYS A 57 23.15 13.38 5.23
N TYR A 58 23.36 12.40 4.35
CA TYR A 58 22.32 11.70 3.58
C TYR A 58 22.28 10.19 3.88
N LEU A 59 22.76 9.77 5.06
CA LEU A 59 22.79 8.35 5.43
C LEU A 59 21.39 7.73 5.47
N ASP A 60 20.38 8.56 5.74
CA ASP A 60 18.97 8.20 5.70
C ASP A 60 18.52 7.70 4.32
N LEU A 61 19.07 8.22 3.22
CA LEU A 61 18.79 7.75 1.86
C LEU A 61 19.27 6.32 1.61
N TYR A 62 20.20 5.83 2.42
CA TYR A 62 20.75 4.47 2.33
C TYR A 62 20.09 3.50 3.31
N SER A 63 19.08 3.94 4.07
CA SER A 63 18.31 3.06 4.95
C SER A 63 17.48 2.09 4.13
N LYS A 64 17.68 0.78 4.36
CA LYS A 64 16.87 -0.27 3.73
C LYS A 64 15.40 -0.14 4.09
N VAL A 65 15.09 0.15 5.35
CA VAL A 65 13.72 0.32 5.84
C VAL A 65 13.02 1.46 5.12
N LYS A 66 13.69 2.62 4.98
CA LYS A 66 13.13 3.76 4.22
C LYS A 66 12.96 3.43 2.73
N ALA A 67 13.88 2.65 2.16
CA ALA A 67 13.80 2.22 0.76
C ALA A 67 12.66 1.23 0.47
N GLU A 68 12.14 0.53 1.48
CA GLU A 68 11.00 -0.39 1.34
C GLU A 68 9.63 0.31 1.33
N LYS A 69 9.60 1.64 1.50
CA LYS A 69 8.36 2.42 1.48
C LYS A 69 8.29 3.29 0.24
N LEU A 70 7.21 3.18 -0.53
CA LEU A 70 6.97 4.08 -1.66
C LEU A 70 6.66 5.51 -1.17
N PRO A 71 7.18 6.55 -1.85
CA PRO A 71 6.74 7.91 -1.60
C PRO A 71 5.25 8.05 -1.95
N SER A 72 4.57 8.97 -1.27
CA SER A 72 3.19 9.31 -1.61
C SER A 72 3.10 9.86 -3.04
N HIS A 73 2.01 9.51 -3.73
CA HIS A 73 1.68 10.06 -5.05
C HIS A 73 1.83 11.58 -5.08
N CYS A 74 2.55 12.10 -6.08
CA CYS A 74 2.87 13.52 -6.23
C CYS A 74 2.57 14.02 -7.64
N THR A 75 2.62 15.33 -7.84
CA THR A 75 2.54 15.94 -9.18
C THR A 75 3.69 15.50 -10.11
N CYS A 76 4.72 14.88 -9.55
CA CYS A 76 5.86 14.29 -10.25
C CYS A 76 5.63 12.85 -10.72
N ASP A 77 4.45 12.27 -10.51
CA ASP A 77 4.15 10.92 -10.94
C ASP A 77 4.32 10.76 -12.46
N HIS A 78 4.96 9.67 -12.87
CA HIS A 78 5.26 9.43 -14.27
C HIS A 78 3.98 9.10 -15.07
N HIS A 79 3.66 9.94 -16.07
CA HIS A 79 2.55 9.72 -16.97
C HIS A 79 3.01 9.07 -18.29
N ILE A 80 2.49 7.88 -18.57
CA ILE A 80 2.77 7.14 -19.82
C ILE A 80 1.82 7.62 -20.92
N LYS A 81 2.34 8.31 -21.93
CA LYS A 81 1.59 8.70 -23.13
C LYS A 81 1.55 7.54 -24.10
N LEU A 82 0.34 7.08 -24.45
CA LEU A 82 0.15 5.98 -25.40
C LEU A 82 -0.03 6.50 -26.82
N GLU A 83 0.57 5.80 -27.78
CA GLU A 83 0.26 5.95 -29.20
C GLU A 83 -1.03 5.19 -29.55
N HIS A 84 -1.62 5.46 -30.71
CA HIS A 84 -3.01 5.15 -31.05
C HIS A 84 -3.39 3.66 -31.06
N LEU A 85 -2.42 2.75 -31.01
CA LEU A 85 -2.64 1.31 -31.10
C LEU A 85 -2.27 0.62 -29.78
N PRO A 86 -3.20 -0.15 -29.17
CA PRO A 86 -2.85 -0.98 -28.02
C PRO A 86 -1.88 -2.08 -28.47
N PRO A 87 -0.82 -2.39 -27.69
CA PRO A 87 0.02 -3.55 -27.98
C PRO A 87 -0.82 -4.83 -27.92
N PRO A 88 -0.49 -5.85 -28.73
CA PRO A 88 -1.13 -7.15 -28.64
C PRO A 88 -0.90 -7.77 -27.27
N VAL A 89 -1.88 -8.55 -26.80
CA VAL A 89 -1.77 -9.30 -25.55
C VAL A 89 -0.75 -10.42 -25.74
N GLY A 90 0.31 -10.42 -24.93
CA GLY A 90 1.35 -11.44 -24.98
C GLY A 90 0.89 -12.77 -24.35
N VAL A 91 1.50 -13.88 -24.78
CA VAL A 91 1.38 -15.19 -24.11
C VAL A 91 2.35 -15.23 -22.93
N ILE A 92 1.87 -15.73 -21.78
CA ILE A 92 2.68 -15.90 -20.58
C ILE A 92 3.74 -16.98 -20.83
N TYR A 93 5.02 -16.67 -20.60
CA TYR A 93 6.10 -17.65 -20.73
C TYR A 93 5.95 -18.80 -19.72
N SER A 94 6.25 -20.02 -20.17
CA SER A 94 6.34 -21.18 -19.30
C SER A 94 7.57 -21.08 -18.41
N LEU A 95 7.35 -21.12 -17.09
CA LEU A 95 8.42 -21.11 -16.09
C LEU A 95 8.67 -22.52 -15.55
N SER A 96 9.93 -22.81 -15.20
CA SER A 96 10.27 -24.00 -14.44
C SER A 96 9.76 -23.93 -13.00
N ASN A 97 9.76 -25.07 -12.30
CA ASN A 97 9.33 -25.13 -10.90
C ASN A 97 10.16 -24.24 -9.97
N GLN A 98 11.46 -24.08 -10.25
CA GLN A 98 12.34 -23.25 -9.43
C GLN A 98 12.07 -21.76 -9.68
N GLU A 99 11.96 -21.37 -10.96
CA GLU A 99 11.65 -19.98 -11.33
C GLU A 99 10.27 -19.55 -10.81
N SER A 100 9.27 -20.42 -10.89
CA SER A 100 7.93 -20.15 -10.37
C SER A 100 7.97 -19.89 -8.86
N LYS A 101 8.68 -20.71 -8.08
CA LYS A 101 8.84 -20.50 -6.63
C LYS A 101 9.48 -19.14 -6.32
N THR A 102 10.58 -18.82 -7.00
CA THR A 102 11.26 -17.53 -6.82
C THR A 102 10.36 -16.36 -7.19
N LEU A 103 9.61 -16.47 -8.30
CA LEU A 103 8.65 -15.46 -8.73
C LEU A 103 7.55 -15.24 -7.69
N TRP A 104 6.97 -16.30 -7.14
CA TRP A 104 5.94 -16.20 -6.11
C TRP A 104 6.44 -15.57 -4.81
N SER A 105 7.67 -15.90 -4.39
CA SER A 105 8.31 -15.24 -3.24
C SER A 105 8.45 -13.73 -3.48
N TYR A 106 8.99 -13.35 -4.65
CA TYR A 106 9.14 -11.95 -5.02
C TYR A 106 7.81 -11.21 -5.06
N ILE A 107 6.78 -11.79 -5.70
CA ILE A 107 5.44 -11.19 -5.76
C ILE A 107 4.88 -10.99 -4.36
N SER A 108 5.00 -11.99 -3.48
CA SER A 108 4.47 -11.93 -2.11
C SER A 108 5.13 -10.82 -1.30
N GLU A 109 6.46 -10.73 -1.34
CA GLU A 109 7.22 -9.68 -0.66
C GLU A 109 6.84 -8.27 -1.16
N ASN A 110 6.68 -8.10 -2.47
CA ASN A 110 6.35 -6.78 -3.04
C ASN A 110 4.87 -6.41 -2.85
N LEU A 111 3.98 -7.39 -2.67
CA LEU A 111 2.61 -7.16 -2.23
C LEU A 111 2.56 -6.69 -0.77
N GLU A 112 3.35 -7.31 0.11
CA GLU A 112 3.45 -6.92 1.52
C GLU A 112 4.03 -5.50 1.67
N LYS A 113 5.07 -5.16 0.89
CA LYS A 113 5.63 -3.80 0.83
C LYS A 113 4.68 -2.77 0.19
N GLY A 114 3.63 -3.23 -0.50
CA GLY A 114 2.69 -2.36 -1.23
C GLY A 114 3.28 -1.75 -2.51
N PHE A 115 4.36 -2.31 -3.05
CA PHE A 115 4.99 -1.85 -4.30
C PHE A 115 4.14 -2.18 -5.53
N ILE A 116 3.43 -3.30 -5.47
CA ILE A 116 2.50 -3.76 -6.49
C ILE A 116 1.13 -4.03 -5.86
N ARG A 117 0.10 -4.05 -6.70
CA ARG A 117 -1.26 -4.41 -6.29
C ARG A 117 -1.97 -5.20 -7.40
N PRO A 118 -2.94 -6.06 -7.07
CA PRO A 118 -3.81 -6.66 -8.07
C PRO A 118 -4.51 -5.59 -8.91
N SER A 119 -4.61 -5.83 -10.21
CA SER A 119 -5.31 -4.94 -11.13
C SER A 119 -6.23 -5.74 -12.06
N SER A 120 -7.36 -5.15 -12.43
CA SER A 120 -8.35 -5.70 -13.38
C SER A 120 -8.21 -5.07 -14.76
N SER A 121 -6.97 -4.87 -15.22
CA SER A 121 -6.72 -4.21 -16.51
C SER A 121 -6.94 -5.17 -17.69
N SER A 122 -7.37 -4.64 -18.83
CA SER A 122 -7.50 -5.42 -20.08
C SER A 122 -6.15 -5.67 -20.78
N ARG A 123 -5.02 -5.30 -20.15
CA ARG A 123 -3.67 -5.37 -20.71
C ARG A 123 -2.82 -6.32 -19.89
N VAL A 124 -2.09 -7.21 -20.57
CA VAL A 124 -1.07 -8.06 -19.96
C VAL A 124 0.08 -8.23 -20.95
N SER A 125 1.30 -8.02 -20.46
CA SER A 125 2.53 -8.35 -21.16
C SER A 125 2.98 -9.73 -20.68
N GLY A 126 3.16 -10.65 -21.63
CA GLY A 126 3.63 -12.00 -21.40
C GLY A 126 5.13 -12.10 -21.50
#